data_AF-A0A7U4M1W9-F1
#
_entry.id   AF-A0A7U4M1W9-F1
#
_cell.length_a   1.000
_cell.length_b   1.000
_cell.length_c   1.000
_cell.angle_alpha   90.00
_cell.angle_beta   90.00
_cell.angle_gamma   90.00
#
_symmetry.space_group_name_H-M   'P 1'
#
loop_
_entity.id
_entity.type
_entity.pdbx_description
1 polymer ?
#
loop_
_entity_poly.entity_id
_entity_poly.type
_entity_poly.pdbx_seq_one_letter_code
_entity_poly.pdbx_strand_id
1 'polypeptide(L)'
;MDRCKEIIANVRKEERYTGMSLVFGVNREDLKEEINAAIEKTSRITGLEPLVFDNADTDKTHHEAFYIEFHDDVLQRESGEFIEILLKELKIDKCSNDVIEN
;
A
#
# COMPACT_ATOMS: atom_id res chain seq x y z
N MET A 1 2.61 -15.60 12.46
CA MET A 1 1.33 -15.24 11.82
C MET A 1 1.63 -14.83 10.40
N ASP A 2 0.81 -15.28 9.46
CA ASP A 2 1.02 -15.01 8.04
C ASP A 2 0.45 -13.62 7.73
N ARG A 3 1.33 -12.62 7.71
CA ARG A 3 0.95 -11.19 7.63
C ARG A 3 0.17 -10.86 6.35
N CYS A 4 0.38 -11.66 5.31
CA CYS A 4 -0.37 -11.63 4.05
C CYS A 4 -1.87 -11.95 4.22
N LYS A 5 -2.29 -12.50 5.38
CA LYS A 5 -3.71 -12.74 5.69
C LYS A 5 -4.38 -11.57 6.41
N GLU A 6 -3.59 -10.65 6.97
CA GLU A 6 -4.09 -9.48 7.70
C GLU A 6 -4.10 -8.24 6.82
N ILE A 7 -3.10 -8.11 5.95
CA ILE A 7 -2.98 -7.02 4.98
C ILE A 7 -2.83 -7.63 3.60
N ILE A 8 -3.83 -7.38 2.75
CA ILE A 8 -3.82 -7.76 1.33
C ILE A 8 -3.18 -6.58 0.57
N ALA A 9 -1.95 -6.77 0.11
CA ALA A 9 -1.25 -5.79 -0.72
C ALA A 9 -1.49 -6.07 -2.21
N ASN A 10 -1.97 -5.07 -2.94
CA ASN A 10 -2.14 -5.12 -4.39
C ASN A 10 -1.29 -4.02 -5.03
N VAL A 11 -0.46 -4.37 -6.01
CA VAL A 11 0.38 -3.41 -6.72
C VAL A 11 -0.17 -3.23 -8.13
N ARG A 12 -0.47 -1.98 -8.51
CA ARG A 12 -0.91 -1.62 -9.86
C ARG A 12 0.24 -0.94 -10.61
N LYS A 13 0.56 -1.47 -11.79
CA LYS A 13 1.56 -0.89 -12.70
C LYS A 13 0.93 -0.74 -14.08
N GLU A 14 0.81 0.51 -14.52
CA GLU A 14 0.41 0.89 -15.87
C GLU A 14 1.55 1.68 -16.53
N GLU A 15 1.48 1.94 -17.84
CA GLU A 15 2.61 2.48 -18.62
C GLU A 15 3.27 3.74 -18.04
N ARG A 16 2.55 4.55 -17.25
CA ARG A 16 3.07 5.75 -16.59
C ARG A 16 2.70 5.89 -15.12
N TYR A 17 1.97 4.92 -14.58
CA TYR A 17 1.42 5.01 -13.24
C TYR A 17 1.83 3.76 -12.46
N THR A 18 2.35 3.96 -11.26
CA THR A 18 2.58 2.89 -10.29
C THR A 18 1.86 3.28 -9.01
N GLY A 19 1.13 2.34 -8.43
CA GLY A 19 0.42 2.54 -7.18
C GLY A 19 0.28 1.23 -6.41
N MET A 20 -0.10 1.33 -5.16
CA MET A 20 -0.35 0.18 -4.30
C MET A 20 -1.60 0.41 -3.46
N SER A 21 -2.39 -0.64 -3.26
CA SER A 21 -3.43 -0.66 -2.22
C SER A 21 -3.08 -1.67 -1.13
N LEU A 22 -3.33 -1.29 0.12
CA LEU A 22 -3.19 -2.15 1.29
C LEU A 22 -4.58 -2.28 1.91
N VAL A 23 -5.21 -3.43 1.74
CA VAL A 23 -6.57 -3.71 2.22
C VAL A 23 -6.48 -4.55 3.50
N PHE A 24 -7.21 -4.15 4.53
CA PHE A 24 -7.21 -4.81 5.83
C PHE A 24 -8.62 -4.78 6.45
N GLY A 25 -8.82 -5.58 7.50
CA GLY A 25 -10.13 -5.68 8.15
C GLY A 25 -10.54 -4.39 8.86
N VAL A 26 -11.84 -4.13 8.94
CA VAL A 26 -12.43 -3.00 9.68
C VAL A 26 -12.06 -3.00 11.17
N ASN A 27 -11.99 -1.81 11.78
CA ASN A 27 -11.66 -1.59 13.19
C ASN A 27 -10.27 -2.10 13.62
N ARG A 28 -9.30 -2.11 12.69
CA ARG A 28 -7.91 -2.46 12.97
C ARG A 28 -7.04 -1.20 13.03
N GLU A 29 -7.28 -0.36 14.03
CA GLU A 29 -6.48 0.85 14.28
C GLU A 29 -4.98 0.53 14.45
N ASP A 30 -4.66 -0.64 15.04
CA ASP A 30 -3.30 -1.15 15.14
C ASP A 30 -2.62 -1.31 13.77
N LEU A 31 -3.35 -1.82 12.78
CA LEU A 31 -2.84 -1.95 11.41
C LEU A 31 -2.72 -0.60 10.72
N LYS A 32 -3.66 0.33 10.96
CA LYS A 32 -3.59 1.69 10.40
C LYS A 32 -2.35 2.42 10.87
N GLU A 33 -2.09 2.41 12.18
CA GLU A 33 -0.90 3.04 12.76
C GLU A 33 0.38 2.39 12.22
N GLU A 34 0.41 1.06 12.12
CA GLU A 34 1.57 0.33 11.60
C GLU A 34 1.82 0.66 10.12
N ILE A 35 0.78 0.68 9.29
CA ILE A 35 0.88 1.01 7.86
C ILE A 35 1.36 2.45 7.68
N ASN A 36 0.77 3.41 8.40
CA ASN A 36 1.22 4.81 8.34
C ASN A 36 2.67 4.97 8.80
N ALA A 37 3.07 4.33 9.89
CA ALA A 37 4.45 4.37 10.36
C ALA A 37 5.42 3.74 9.35
N ALA A 38 5.03 2.65 8.69
CA ALA A 38 5.84 2.01 7.64
C ALA A 38 5.96 2.90 6.39
N ILE A 39 4.89 3.58 5.98
CA ILE A 39 4.91 4.55 4.88
C ILE A 39 5.83 5.72 5.24
N GLU A 40 5.66 6.36 6.39
CA GLU A 40 6.50 7.48 6.81
C GLU A 40 7.99 7.09 6.88
N LYS A 41 8.29 5.89 7.40
CA LYS A 41 9.65 5.38 7.45
C LYS A 41 10.21 5.16 6.04
N THR A 42 9.42 4.59 5.14
CA THR A 42 9.82 4.33 3.75
C THR A 42 10.05 5.63 2.99
N SER A 43 9.19 6.63 3.18
CA SER A 43 9.37 7.99 2.66
C SER A 43 10.67 8.63 3.13
N ARG A 44 11.05 8.48 4.40
CA ARG A 44 12.35 8.98 4.89
C ARG A 44 13.56 8.26 4.29
N ILE A 45 13.44 6.96 4.00
CA ILE A 45 14.52 6.16 3.41
C ILE A 45 14.72 6.50 1.94
N THR A 46 13.63 6.64 1.20
CA THR A 46 13.62 6.83 -0.26
C THR A 46 13.67 8.29 -0.67
N GLY A 47 13.24 9.21 0.20
CA GLY A 47 13.04 10.62 -0.12
C GLY A 47 11.77 10.88 -0.92
N LEU A 48 10.89 9.89 -1.10
CA LEU A 48 9.64 10.03 -1.86
C LEU A 48 8.46 10.35 -0.95
N GLU A 49 7.57 11.22 -1.42
CA GLU A 49 6.33 11.59 -0.75
C GLU A 49 5.15 11.15 -1.64
N PRO A 50 4.71 9.88 -1.56
CA PRO A 50 3.53 9.45 -2.29
C PRO A 50 2.25 10.07 -1.70
N LEU A 51 1.21 10.14 -2.52
CA LEU A 51 -0.13 10.48 -2.07
C LEU A 51 -0.75 9.27 -1.38
N VAL A 52 -1.14 9.43 -0.12
CA VAL A 52 -1.75 8.37 0.70
C VAL A 52 -3.20 8.72 0.95
N PHE A 53 -4.11 7.88 0.45
CA PHE A 53 -5.54 8.01 0.68
C PHE A 53 -5.99 6.92 1.66
N ASP A 54 -6.46 7.34 2.84
CA ASP A 54 -7.14 6.46 3.80
C ASP A 54 -8.61 6.34 3.41
N ASN A 55 -9.03 5.16 2.98
CA ASN A 55 -10.42 4.83 2.73
C ASN A 55 -10.97 4.03 3.92
N ALA A 56 -11.22 4.75 5.00
CA ALA A 56 -11.62 4.20 6.30
C ALA A 56 -13.06 3.64 6.35
N ASP A 57 -13.85 3.79 5.28
CA ASP A 57 -15.27 3.42 5.35
C ASP A 57 -15.87 3.15 3.97
N THR A 58 -15.53 2.01 3.37
CA THR A 58 -16.34 1.49 2.27
C THR A 58 -17.46 0.63 2.84
N ASP A 59 -18.57 1.30 3.16
CA ASP A 59 -19.88 0.82 3.65
C ASP A 59 -20.41 -0.46 2.95
N LYS A 60 -19.79 -0.89 1.85
CA LYS A 60 -20.21 -1.99 0.98
C LYS A 60 -19.34 -3.24 1.05
N THR A 61 -18.15 -3.19 1.64
CA THR A 61 -17.19 -4.32 1.55
C THR A 61 -16.63 -4.82 2.87
N HIS A 62 -16.92 -4.18 4.03
CA HIS A 62 -16.37 -4.56 5.35
C HIS A 62 -14.83 -4.59 5.40
N HIS A 63 -14.16 -3.82 4.55
CA HIS A 63 -12.70 -3.68 4.56
C HIS A 63 -12.32 -2.19 4.50
N GLU A 64 -11.19 -1.88 5.12
CA GLU A 64 -10.52 -0.58 5.05
C GLU A 64 -9.33 -0.70 4.10
N ALA A 65 -8.97 0.39 3.43
CA ALA A 65 -7.85 0.37 2.50
C ALA A 65 -7.05 1.66 2.52
N PHE A 66 -5.72 1.53 2.48
CA PHE A 66 -4.82 2.62 2.09
C PHE A 66 -4.50 2.51 0.61
N TYR A 67 -4.64 3.61 -0.12
CA TYR A 67 -4.14 3.74 -1.48
C TYR A 67 -2.91 4.63 -1.48
N ILE A 68 -1.83 4.13 -2.06
CA ILE A 68 -0.54 4.81 -2.17
C ILE A 68 -0.30 5.03 -3.65
N GLU A 69 -0.34 6.29 -4.06
CA GLU A 69 -0.15 6.71 -5.44
C GLU A 69 1.09 7.58 -5.56
N PHE A 70 1.84 7.41 -6.65
CA PHE A 70 3.01 8.22 -6.94
C PHE A 70 2.67 9.23 -8.03
N HIS A 71 3.26 10.42 -7.94
CA HIS A 71 3.11 11.44 -8.98
C HIS A 71 3.71 10.97 -10.32
N ASP A 72 3.17 11.50 -11.42
CA ASP A 72 3.58 11.14 -12.79
C ASP A 72 5.06 11.45 -13.11
N ASP A 73 5.70 12.32 -12.32
CA ASP A 73 7.11 12.68 -12.43
C ASP A 73 8.05 11.73 -11.67
N VAL A 74 7.52 10.86 -10.81
CA VAL A 74 8.29 9.82 -10.12
C VAL A 74 8.60 8.69 -11.09
N LEU A 75 9.88 8.33 -11.22
CA LEU A 75 10.27 7.25 -12.11
C LEU A 75 9.71 5.92 -11.61
N GLN A 76 9.25 5.06 -12.52
CA GLN A 76 8.74 3.71 -12.18
C GLN A 76 9.72 2.87 -11.34
N ARG A 77 11.02 3.14 -11.50
CA ARG A 77 12.06 2.48 -10.69
C ARG A 77 12.00 2.93 -9.22
N GLU A 78 11.86 4.23 -8.98
CA GLU A 78 11.85 4.82 -7.64
C GLU A 78 10.58 4.40 -6.88
N SER A 79 9.43 4.43 -7.55
CA SER A 79 8.17 3.92 -6.98
C SER A 79 8.22 2.40 -6.74
N GLY A 80 8.89 1.64 -7.60
CA GLY A 80 9.16 0.22 -7.39
C GLY A 80 10.02 -0.05 -6.15
N GLU A 81 11.10 0.70 -5.96
CA GLU A 81 11.98 0.59 -4.80
C GLU A 81 11.23 0.95 -3.50
N PHE A 82 10.37 1.98 -3.53
CA PHE A 82 9.49 2.32 -2.40
C PHE A 82 8.58 1.16 -2.02
N ILE A 83 7.85 0.60 -2.99
CA ILE A 83 6.92 -0.50 -2.75
C ILE A 83 7.64 -1.71 -2.16
N GLU A 84 8.83 -2.05 -2.66
CA GLU A 84 9.60 -3.18 -2.15
C GLU A 84 10.04 -2.97 -0.70
N ILE A 85 10.49 -1.76 -0.34
CA ILE A 85 10.86 -1.42 1.04
C ILE A 85 9.62 -1.47 1.95
N LEU A 86 8.50 -0.91 1.51
CA LEU A 86 7.27 -0.88 2.30
C LEU A 86 6.73 -2.30 2.56
N LEU A 87 6.75 -3.18 1.56
CA LEU A 87 6.36 -4.59 1.74
C LEU A 87 7.27 -5.30 2.75
N LYS A 88 8.59 -5.06 2.71
CA LYS A 88 9.54 -5.61 3.69
C LYS A 88 9.28 -5.10 5.11
N GLU A 89 8.99 -3.81 5.27
CA GLU A 89 8.65 -3.21 6.55
C GLU A 89 7.37 -3.80 7.14
N LEU A 90 6.35 -4.00 6.30
CA LEU A 90 5.09 -4.64 6.67
C LEU A 90 5.17 -6.17 6.76
N LYS A 91 6.33 -6.76 6.46
CA LYS A 91 6.55 -8.23 6.44
C LYS A 91 5.56 -8.96 5.53
N ILE A 92 5.24 -8.36 4.39
CA ILE A 92 4.36 -8.92 3.36
C ILE A 92 5.24 -9.57 2.30
N ASP A 93 5.25 -10.90 2.27
CA ASP A 93 6.08 -11.68 1.34
C ASP A 93 5.36 -11.98 0.00
N LYS A 94 4.05 -11.75 -0.07
CA LYS A 94 3.23 -12.00 -1.27
C LYS A 94 2.22 -10.89 -1.48
N CYS A 95 2.25 -10.28 -2.66
CA CYS A 95 1.16 -9.43 -3.15
C CYS A 95 0.03 -10.32 -3.69
N SER A 96 -1.22 -9.92 -3.42
CA SER A 96 -2.37 -10.47 -4.11
C SER A 96 -2.42 -9.78 -5.46
N ASN A 97 -1.93 -10.44 -6.52
CA ASN A 97 -2.13 -9.95 -7.88
C ASN A 97 -3.58 -10.26 -8.30
N ASP A 98 -4.55 -9.65 -7.61
CA ASP A 98 -5.91 -9.57 -8.14
C ASP A 98 -6.05 -8.21 -8.80
N VAL A 99 -6.11 -8.24 -10.13
CA VAL A 99 -6.75 -7.19 -10.90
C VAL A 99 -8.17 -7.09 -10.35
N ILE A 100 -8.49 -6.00 -9.66
CA ILE A 100 -9.89 -5.68 -9.35
C ILE A 100 -10.53 -5.40 -10.72
N GLU A 101 -11.08 -6.44 -11.35
CA GLU A 101 -11.98 -6.30 -12.48
C GLU A 101 -13.22 -5.57 -11.94
N ASN A 102 -13.39 -4.31 -12.39
CA ASN A 102 -14.60 -3.53 -12.16
C ASN A 102 -15.83 -4.20 -12.76
#